data_AF-A0A959YCJ3-F1
#
_entry.id   AF-A0A959YCJ3-F1
#
_cell.length_a   1.000
_cell.length_b   1.000
_cell.length_c   1.000
_cell.angle_alpha   90.00
_cell.angle_beta   90.00
_cell.angle_gamma   90.00
#
_symmetry.space_group_name_H-M   'P 1'
#
loop_
_entity.id
_entity.type
_entity.pdbx_description
1 polymer ?
#
loop_
_entity_poly.entity_id
_entity_poly.type
_entity_poly.pdbx_seq_one_letter_code
_entity_poly.pdbx_strand_id
1 'polypeptide(L)'
;MKYLLLSCSLLIPAASFAQEPAAQVASAILGPRSVVKTNLVGLALLSVNANYEYKVGPNTSVGLLAGYKVESTFTLNAIGNIDGEDQTYTGDITPKGSFVNPYFRFYTSGALTGFYLEGFLRYYNYTYLVPYDYEKNESTIRANLDGTADG
;
A
#
# COMPACT_ATOMS: atom_id res chain seq x y z
N MET A 1 15.50 11.88 50.35
CA MET A 1 14.93 11.35 49.09
C MET A 1 15.88 10.29 48.56
N LYS A 2 15.46 9.02 48.56
CA LYS A 2 16.27 7.86 48.13
C LYS A 2 16.04 7.65 46.63
N TYR A 3 17.10 7.68 45.83
CA TYR A 3 17.05 7.30 44.42
C TYR A 3 17.16 5.78 44.30
N LEU A 4 16.09 5.15 43.79
CA LEU A 4 16.06 3.73 43.43
C LEU A 4 16.36 3.64 41.93
N LEU A 5 17.58 3.24 41.58
CA LEU A 5 17.95 2.95 40.19
C LEU A 5 17.49 1.53 39.84
N LEU A 6 16.47 1.44 39.00
CA LEU A 6 15.96 0.21 38.43
C LEU A 6 16.89 -0.21 37.27
N SER A 7 17.79 -1.17 37.53
CA SER A 7 18.66 -1.75 36.51
C SER A 7 17.85 -2.64 35.58
N CYS A 8 17.55 -2.14 34.38
CA CYS A 8 16.92 -2.89 33.31
C CYS A 8 17.99 -3.76 32.64
N SER A 9 18.11 -5.02 33.07
CA SER A 9 18.98 -6.01 32.45
C SER A 9 18.44 -6.38 31.06
N LEU A 10 19.17 -5.95 30.02
CA LEU A 10 19.02 -6.45 28.67
C LEU A 10 19.22 -7.97 28.65
N LEU A 11 18.13 -8.71 28.46
CA LEU A 11 18.17 -10.09 27.97
C LEU A 11 18.47 -10.04 26.47
N ILE A 12 19.74 -10.20 26.09
CA ILE A 12 20.14 -10.48 24.72
C ILE A 12 19.94 -11.98 24.51
N PRO A 13 18.94 -12.44 23.73
CA PRO A 13 18.90 -13.86 23.35
C PRO A 13 20.10 -14.14 22.44
N ALA A 14 20.89 -15.15 22.82
CA ALA A 14 21.99 -15.67 22.02
C ALA A 14 21.46 -16.07 20.63
N ALA A 15 21.85 -15.31 19.60
CA ALA A 15 21.57 -15.66 18.22
C ALA A 15 22.28 -16.98 17.90
N SER A 16 21.50 -18.05 17.73
CA SER A 16 21.98 -19.27 17.10
C SER A 16 22.26 -18.95 15.63
N PHE A 17 23.53 -18.90 15.25
CA PHE A 17 23.94 -18.79 13.86
C PHE A 17 23.68 -20.14 13.17
N ALA A 18 22.50 -20.29 12.56
CA ALA A 18 22.26 -21.39 11.63
C ALA A 18 23.15 -21.18 10.39
N GLN A 19 23.95 -22.19 10.04
CA GLN A 19 24.82 -22.17 8.87
C GLN A 19 23.98 -22.12 7.59
N GLU A 20 24.14 -21.06 6.79
CA GLU A 20 23.38 -20.92 5.55
C GLU A 20 23.85 -21.93 4.48
N PRO A 21 22.93 -22.63 3.80
CA PRO A 21 23.27 -23.56 2.72
C PRO A 21 24.01 -22.85 1.57
N ALA A 22 25.01 -23.51 0.99
CA ALA A 22 25.89 -22.95 -0.04
C ALA A 22 25.15 -22.38 -1.27
N ALA A 23 23.97 -22.92 -1.61
CA ALA A 23 23.11 -22.38 -2.68
C ALA A 23 22.58 -20.97 -2.38
N GLN A 24 22.32 -20.66 -1.10
CA GLN A 24 21.85 -19.37 -0.63
C GLN A 24 22.96 -18.33 -0.70
N VAL A 25 24.19 -18.72 -0.37
CA VAL A 25 25.40 -17.89 -0.51
C VAL A 25 25.72 -17.61 -1.99
N ALA A 26 25.60 -18.61 -2.87
CA ALA A 26 25.81 -18.42 -4.31
C ALA A 26 24.76 -17.46 -4.92
N SER A 27 23.49 -17.59 -4.54
CA SER A 27 22.42 -16.67 -4.94
C SER A 27 22.59 -15.28 -4.31
N ALA A 28 23.19 -15.20 -3.12
CA ALA A 28 23.58 -13.95 -2.48
C ALA A 28 24.55 -13.14 -3.35
N ILE A 29 25.57 -13.80 -3.90
CA ILE A 29 26.70 -13.20 -4.62
C ILE A 29 26.43 -13.01 -6.12
N LEU A 30 25.78 -13.98 -6.77
CA LEU A 30 25.63 -14.00 -8.24
C LEU A 30 24.24 -13.53 -8.71
N GLY A 31 23.27 -13.41 -7.81
CA GLY A 31 21.91 -12.96 -8.15
C GLY A 31 21.84 -11.45 -8.47
N PRO A 32 20.80 -11.01 -9.20
CA PRO A 32 20.58 -9.60 -9.49
C PRO A 32 20.46 -8.80 -8.19
N ARG A 33 21.17 -7.66 -8.11
CA ARG A 33 21.11 -6.76 -6.94
C ARG A 33 19.86 -5.90 -6.91
N SER A 34 19.23 -5.67 -8.06
CA SER A 34 18.03 -4.85 -8.16
C SER A 34 17.07 -5.41 -9.19
N VAL A 35 15.80 -5.07 -9.04
CA VAL A 35 14.75 -5.47 -9.97
C VAL A 35 13.73 -4.35 -10.09
N VAL A 36 13.24 -4.13 -11.31
CA VAL A 36 12.11 -3.26 -11.60
C VAL A 36 10.93 -4.13 -11.97
N LYS A 37 9.80 -3.92 -11.31
CA LYS A 37 8.56 -4.67 -11.50
C LYS A 37 7.43 -3.71 -11.80
N THR A 38 6.40 -4.20 -12.48
CA THR A 38 5.12 -3.51 -12.63
C THR A 38 3.99 -4.51 -12.39
N ASN A 39 2.84 -4.04 -11.92
CA ASN A 39 1.67 -4.87 -11.69
C ASN A 39 0.73 -4.82 -12.91
N LEU A 40 0.68 -5.91 -13.68
CA LEU A 40 -0.16 -6.06 -14.86
C LEU A 40 -1.66 -6.04 -14.54
N VAL A 41 -2.07 -6.61 -13.40
CA VAL A 41 -3.46 -6.53 -12.92
C VAL A 41 -3.82 -5.10 -12.57
N GLY A 42 -2.88 -4.38 -11.94
CA GLY A 42 -3.00 -2.95 -11.71
C GLY A 42 -3.23 -2.16 -13.00
N LEU A 43 -2.46 -2.44 -14.05
CA LEU A 43 -2.62 -1.80 -15.36
C LEU A 43 -4.02 -2.06 -15.96
N ALA A 44 -4.51 -3.29 -15.89
CA ALA A 44 -5.87 -3.63 -16.34
C ALA A 44 -6.96 -2.86 -15.57
N LEU A 45 -6.69 -2.52 -14.30
CA LEU A 45 -7.56 -1.71 -13.44
C LEU A 45 -7.19 -0.21 -13.47
N LEU A 46 -6.57 0.27 -14.54
CA LEU A 46 -6.21 1.69 -14.73
C LEU A 46 -5.30 2.25 -13.61
N SER A 47 -4.43 1.41 -13.06
CA SER A 47 -3.43 1.78 -12.06
C SER A 47 -2.03 1.52 -12.59
N VAL A 48 -1.37 2.58 -13.05
CA VAL A 48 -0.01 2.52 -13.58
C VAL A 48 0.97 2.59 -12.42
N ASN A 49 1.89 1.63 -12.31
CA ASN A 49 2.83 1.58 -11.21
C ASN A 49 4.18 1.01 -11.63
N ALA A 50 5.21 1.43 -10.91
CA ALA A 50 6.56 0.92 -11.02
C ALA A 50 7.08 0.62 -9.61
N ASN A 51 7.72 -0.53 -9.48
CA ASN A 51 8.31 -0.99 -8.24
C ASN A 51 9.79 -1.23 -8.44
N TYR A 52 10.62 -0.43 -7.77
CA TYR A 52 12.05 -0.64 -7.71
C TYR A 52 12.40 -1.33 -6.39
N GLU A 53 13.14 -2.42 -6.46
CA GLU A 53 13.55 -3.19 -5.29
C GLU A 53 15.06 -3.44 -5.36
N TYR A 54 15.75 -3.21 -4.24
CA TYR A 54 17.18 -3.36 -4.10
C TYR A 54 17.52 -4.30 -2.95
N LYS A 55 18.35 -5.30 -3.26
CA LYS A 55 18.86 -6.28 -2.31
C LYS A 55 19.88 -5.63 -1.38
N VAL A 56 19.65 -5.72 -0.06
CA VAL A 56 20.54 -5.16 0.98
C VAL A 56 21.24 -6.25 1.79
N GLY A 57 20.77 -7.49 1.73
CA GLY A 57 21.39 -8.63 2.39
C GLY A 57 21.04 -9.97 1.73
N PRO A 58 21.49 -11.09 2.30
CA PRO A 58 21.20 -12.43 1.78
C PRO A 58 19.71 -12.70 1.63
N ASN A 59 18.92 -12.25 2.62
CA ASN A 59 17.46 -12.48 2.71
C ASN A 59 16.65 -11.19 2.80
N THR A 60 17.27 -10.02 2.65
CA THR A 60 16.61 -8.73 2.89
C THR A 60 16.71 -7.81 1.68
N SER A 61 15.66 -7.02 1.49
CA SER A 61 15.60 -5.98 0.45
C SER A 61 14.84 -4.78 0.94
N VAL A 62 15.10 -3.64 0.32
CA VAL A 62 14.30 -2.43 0.44
C VAL A 62 13.76 -2.07 -0.93
N GLY A 63 12.62 -1.41 -0.98
CA GLY A 63 12.09 -0.96 -2.25
C GLY A 63 11.12 0.18 -2.13
N LEU A 64 10.74 0.67 -3.30
CA LEU A 64 9.81 1.76 -3.48
C LEU A 64 8.84 1.37 -4.59
N LEU A 65 7.57 1.21 -4.23
CA LEU A 65 6.49 1.11 -5.18
C LEU A 65 5.85 2.49 -5.30
N ALA A 66 5.82 3.04 -6.51
CA ALA A 66 5.14 4.28 -6.80
C ALA A 66 4.21 4.10 -7.99
N GLY A 67 3.13 4.87 -8.02
CA GLY A 67 2.17 4.77 -9.10
C GLY A 67 1.14 5.88 -9.13
N TYR A 68 0.29 5.79 -10.14
CA TYR A 68 -0.80 6.69 -10.40
C TYR A 68 -2.04 5.89 -10.75
N LYS A 69 -3.13 6.14 -10.01
CA LYS A 69 -4.46 5.67 -10.35
C LYS A 69 -5.04 6.64 -11.37
N VAL A 70 -5.20 6.15 -12.59
CA VAL A 70 -5.95 6.84 -13.63
C VAL A 70 -7.42 6.81 -13.24
N GLU A 71 -8.09 7.89 -13.64
CA GLU A 71 -9.51 8.11 -13.40
C GLU A 71 -10.33 6.89 -13.85
N SER A 72 -11.08 6.30 -12.92
CA SER A 72 -11.95 5.16 -13.21
C SER A 72 -13.19 5.23 -12.32
N THR A 73 -14.36 5.34 -12.92
CA THR A 73 -15.62 5.32 -12.17
C THR A 73 -15.99 3.90 -11.78
N PHE A 74 -16.33 3.69 -10.51
CA PHE A 74 -16.95 2.45 -10.07
C PHE A 74 -18.13 2.76 -9.14
N THR A 75 -19.18 1.97 -9.23
CA THR A 75 -20.35 2.10 -8.36
C THR A 75 -20.05 1.44 -7.02
N LEU A 76 -20.07 2.23 -5.95
CA LEU A 76 -19.97 1.74 -4.58
C LEU A 76 -21.37 1.51 -4.04
N ASN A 77 -21.63 0.27 -3.62
CA ASN A 77 -22.79 -0.09 -2.81
C ASN A 77 -22.29 -0.30 -1.37
N ALA A 78 -22.52 0.67 -0.50
CA ALA A 78 -22.19 0.60 0.91
C ALA A 78 -23.47 0.49 1.73
N ILE A 79 -23.50 -0.48 2.65
CA ILE A 79 -24.57 -0.65 3.63
C ILE A 79 -23.96 -0.31 4.99
N GLY A 80 -24.58 0.61 5.72
CA GLY A 80 -24.13 1.04 7.03
C GLY A 80 -25.29 1.39 7.93
N ASN A 81 -25.03 1.48 9.24
CA ASN A 81 -26.01 1.97 10.20
C ASN A 81 -25.50 3.32 10.72
N ILE A 82 -26.28 4.38 10.51
CA ILE A 82 -25.99 5.72 11.02
C ILE A 82 -27.18 6.11 11.89
N ASP A 83 -26.90 6.47 13.14
CA ASP A 83 -27.92 6.88 14.12
C ASP A 83 -29.05 5.86 14.35
N GLY A 84 -28.76 4.56 14.21
CA GLY A 84 -29.72 3.48 14.44
C GLY A 84 -30.56 3.11 13.21
N GLU A 85 -30.42 3.83 12.10
CA GLU A 85 -31.09 3.53 10.84
C GLU A 85 -30.15 2.85 9.84
N ASP A 86 -30.65 1.81 9.17
CA ASP A 86 -29.93 1.15 8.09
C ASP A 86 -29.97 2.03 6.84
N GLN A 87 -28.80 2.53 6.46
CA GLN A 87 -28.59 3.39 5.30
C GLN A 87 -27.87 2.59 4.23
N THR A 88 -28.41 2.62 3.01
CA THR A 88 -27.73 2.07 1.83
C THR A 88 -27.29 3.23 0.95
N TYR A 89 -25.98 3.45 0.86
CA TYR A 89 -25.39 4.38 -0.09
C TYR A 89 -25.08 3.62 -1.38
N THR A 90 -25.68 4.05 -2.48
CA THR A 90 -25.33 3.62 -3.84
C THR A 90 -24.90 4.85 -4.60
N GLY A 91 -23.64 4.89 -5.04
CA GLY A 91 -23.13 6.05 -5.76
C GLY A 91 -21.86 5.74 -6.54
N ASP A 92 -21.68 6.44 -7.65
CA ASP A 92 -20.49 6.34 -8.48
C ASP A 92 -19.34 7.11 -7.84
N ILE A 93 -18.21 6.46 -7.60
CA ILE A 93 -17.01 7.13 -7.08
C ILE A 93 -15.93 7.06 -8.13
N THR A 94 -15.28 8.20 -8.37
CA THR A 94 -14.19 8.29 -9.33
C THR A 94 -12.91 8.72 -8.62
N PRO A 95 -12.06 7.77 -8.17
CA PRO A 95 -10.76 8.10 -7.61
C PRO A 95 -9.74 8.39 -8.70
N LYS A 96 -8.81 9.28 -8.36
CA LYS A 96 -7.63 9.58 -9.16
C LYS A 96 -6.52 10.09 -8.27
N GLY A 97 -5.28 9.78 -8.63
CA GLY A 97 -4.12 10.41 -8.00
C GLY A 97 -2.95 9.47 -7.82
N SER A 98 -2.00 9.87 -6.99
CA SER A 98 -0.71 9.21 -6.86
C SER A 98 -0.53 8.50 -5.53
N PHE A 99 0.35 7.50 -5.52
CA PHE A 99 0.76 6.83 -4.30
C PHE A 99 2.24 6.47 -4.34
N VAL A 100 2.83 6.41 -3.14
CA VAL A 100 4.21 6.03 -2.91
C VAL A 100 4.28 5.13 -1.68
N ASN A 101 4.92 3.99 -1.81
CA ASN A 101 4.98 2.93 -0.81
C ASN A 101 6.43 2.47 -0.63
N PRO A 102 7.19 3.08 0.29
CA PRO A 102 8.47 2.52 0.69
C PRO A 102 8.22 1.25 1.52
N TYR A 103 9.05 0.24 1.31
CA TYR A 103 8.92 -1.04 2.01
C TYR A 103 10.27 -1.69 2.30
N PHE A 104 10.25 -2.58 3.27
CA PHE A 104 11.30 -3.52 3.61
C PHE A 104 10.75 -4.94 3.55
N ARG A 105 11.50 -5.87 2.97
CA ARG A 105 11.14 -7.29 2.90
C ARG A 105 12.20 -8.18 3.50
N PHE A 106 11.74 -9.18 4.25
CA PHE A 106 12.51 -10.34 4.65
C PHE A 106 12.00 -11.58 3.90
N TYR A 107 12.88 -12.26 3.19
CA TYR A 107 12.61 -13.45 2.40
C TYR A 107 12.98 -14.72 3.15
N THR A 108 12.16 -15.75 3.06
CA THR A 108 12.43 -17.04 3.73
C THR A 108 13.53 -17.84 3.04
N SER A 109 13.68 -17.68 1.71
CA SER A 109 14.57 -18.50 0.89
C SER A 109 15.80 -17.74 0.35
N GLY A 110 15.73 -16.42 0.27
CA GLY A 110 16.80 -15.57 -0.27
C GLY A 110 16.21 -14.30 -0.86
N ALA A 111 16.93 -13.19 -0.80
CA ALA A 111 16.43 -11.90 -1.22
C ALA A 111 15.99 -11.94 -2.69
N LEU A 112 14.83 -11.35 -2.97
CA LEU A 112 14.16 -11.33 -4.27
C LEU A 112 13.61 -12.69 -4.74
N THR A 113 13.62 -13.74 -3.90
CA THR A 113 13.16 -15.09 -4.25
C THR A 113 12.31 -15.74 -3.15
N GLY A 114 11.23 -16.42 -3.55
CA GLY A 114 10.35 -17.13 -2.63
C GLY A 114 9.39 -16.23 -1.85
N PHE A 115 8.85 -16.76 -0.76
CA PHE A 115 7.92 -16.06 0.12
C PHE A 115 8.64 -15.01 0.97
N TYR A 116 7.92 -13.95 1.33
CA TYR A 116 8.46 -12.85 2.11
C TYR A 116 7.46 -12.31 3.13
N LEU A 117 7.99 -11.68 4.17
CA LEU A 117 7.27 -10.78 5.06
C LEU A 117 7.64 -9.35 4.70
N GLU A 118 6.64 -8.48 4.52
CA GLU A 118 6.83 -7.08 4.13
C GLU A 118 6.32 -6.14 5.23
N GLY A 119 7.18 -5.22 5.64
CA GLY A 119 6.78 -4.01 6.35
C GLY A 119 6.79 -2.84 5.37
N PHE A 120 5.68 -2.11 5.28
CA PHE A 120 5.56 -0.99 4.34
C PHE A 120 4.87 0.20 4.97
N LEU A 121 5.19 1.38 4.45
CA LEU A 121 4.42 2.59 4.65
C LEU A 121 3.70 2.93 3.36
N ARG A 122 2.57 3.63 3.45
CA ARG A 122 1.81 4.07 2.29
C ARG A 122 1.44 5.53 2.44
N TYR A 123 1.98 6.35 1.56
CA TYR A 123 1.49 7.70 1.31
C TYR A 123 0.67 7.68 0.03
N TYR A 124 -0.46 8.39 0.03
CA TYR A 124 -1.29 8.58 -1.14
C TYR A 124 -1.85 9.99 -1.15
N ASN A 125 -2.04 10.51 -2.35
CA ASN A 125 -2.76 11.75 -2.60
C ASN A 125 -3.82 11.40 -3.65
N TYR A 126 -5.05 11.16 -3.16
CA TYR A 126 -6.19 10.83 -4.00
C TYR A 126 -7.24 11.93 -3.92
N THR A 127 -7.77 12.28 -5.08
CA THR A 127 -9.00 13.03 -5.23
C THR A 127 -10.12 12.03 -5.53
N TYR A 128 -11.24 12.18 -4.84
CA TYR A 128 -12.44 11.39 -5.08
C TYR A 128 -13.54 12.33 -5.56
N LEU A 129 -14.05 12.09 -6.76
CA LEU A 129 -15.28 12.73 -7.21
C LEU A 129 -16.43 11.84 -6.76
N VAL A 130 -17.28 12.42 -5.91
CA VAL A 130 -18.49 11.79 -5.38
C VAL A 130 -19.66 12.66 -5.84
N PRO A 131 -20.35 12.28 -6.92
CA PRO A 131 -21.50 12.97 -7.42
C PRO A 131 -22.71 12.72 -6.52
N TYR A 132 -23.52 13.76 -6.35
CA TYR A 132 -24.84 13.71 -5.76
C TYR A 132 -25.79 14.52 -6.63
N ASP A 133 -27.01 14.03 -6.77
CA ASP A 133 -28.06 14.72 -7.50
C ASP A 133 -28.94 15.48 -6.51
N TYR A 134 -29.30 16.72 -6.83
CA TYR A 134 -30.28 17.49 -6.08
C TYR A 134 -31.25 18.21 -7.02
N GLU A 135 -32.49 18.38 -6.56
CA GLU A 135 -33.52 19.09 -7.32
C GLU A 135 -33.47 20.59 -7.03
N LYS A 136 -33.48 21.40 -8.08
CA LYS A 136 -33.61 22.85 -8.00
C LYS A 136 -34.50 23.35 -9.13
N ASN A 137 -35.62 23.99 -8.78
CA ASN A 137 -36.56 24.56 -9.75
C ASN A 137 -36.99 23.55 -10.84
N GLU A 138 -37.44 22.35 -10.44
CA GLU A 138 -37.90 21.28 -11.35
C GLU A 138 -36.82 20.69 -12.29
N SER A 139 -35.55 21.08 -12.10
CA SER A 139 -34.40 20.49 -12.79
C SER A 139 -33.53 19.69 -11.82
N THR A 140 -33.11 18.50 -12.24
CA THR A 140 -32.05 17.74 -11.56
C THR A 140 -30.69 18.34 -11.91
N ILE A 141 -29.89 18.67 -10.91
CA ILE A 141 -28.51 19.14 -11.08
C ILE A 141 -27.57 18.10 -10.46
N ARG A 142 -26.56 17.67 -11.22
CA ARG A 142 -25.49 16.80 -10.73
C ARG A 142 -24.34 17.65 -10.22
N ALA A 143 -24.06 17.55 -8.93
CA ALA A 143 -22.93 18.21 -8.30
C ALA A 143 -22.00 17.19 -7.65
N ASN A 144 -20.75 17.55 -7.43
CA ASN A 144 -19.80 16.76 -6.68
C ASN A 144 -19.69 17.30 -5.24
N LEU A 145 -19.39 16.41 -4.29
CA LEU A 145 -19.18 16.80 -2.88
C LEU A 145 -18.03 17.80 -2.65
N ASP A 146 -17.17 18.02 -3.64
CA ASP A 146 -16.12 19.05 -3.61
C ASP A 146 -16.64 20.46 -4.00
N GLY A 147 -17.94 20.60 -4.28
CA GLY A 147 -18.59 21.85 -4.63
C GLY A 147 -18.51 22.20 -6.13
N THR A 148 -17.94 21.33 -6.97
CA THR A 148 -18.03 21.48 -8.42
C THR A 148 -19.39 20.99 -8.91
N ALA A 149 -19.97 21.65 -9.91
CA ALA A 149 -21.22 21.24 -10.53
C ALA A 149 -21.09 21.35 -12.05
N ASP A 150 -21.56 20.32 -12.74
CA ASP A 150 -21.74 20.35 -14.19
C ASP A 150 -23.21 20.68 -14.46
N GLY A 151 -23.45 21.78 -15.18
CA GLY A 151 -24.78 22.28 -15.54
C GLY A 151 -24.92 22.47 -17.03
#